data_AF-A0AAW0CBY0-F1
#
_entry.id   AF-A0AAW0CBY0-F1
#
_cell.length_a   1.000
_cell.length_b   1.000
_cell.length_c   1.000
_cell.angle_alpha   90.00
_cell.angle_beta   90.00
_cell.angle_gamma   90.00
#
_symmetry.space_group_name_H-M   'P 1'
#
loop_
_entity.id
_entity.type
_entity.pdbx_description
1 polymer ?
#
loop_
_entity_poly.entity_id
_entity_poly.type
_entity_poly.pdbx_seq_one_letter_code
_entity_poly.pdbx_strand_id
1 'polypeptide(L)'
;MTSRLLRSLSASPAQNTNQLVSLVKASLIPLHVVLVGLTWILHDYFLTLEDEIRYIWPQRRSFSKFMFFWIRYYSIALLLFDVIQIHVFARPGFTSDNLCIAMDTIIRVVGAISLWSVEIIMQLRIYALFECSKPIAFLNLTLFAGSIAGFMWILIHNHSRRASVIASVIDLPLPGCPSVHSGIEWAQWVPATIFEGILFLFALFKTFERTVSALRKEGKVRLYRILLRDNILYFFGVAALLVFNNLMVVSVTHIPWFSYGPFHAAVGIMTSRMLINLRKATSKSLMISAGRLGEDGETLRFTDSSTLY
;
A
#
# COMPACT_ATOMS: atom_id res chain seq x y z
N MET A 1 2.71 11.12 -46.53
CA MET A 1 1.27 11.35 -46.26
C MET A 1 0.39 10.18 -46.73
N THR A 2 0.79 9.46 -47.79
CA THR A 2 0.08 8.31 -48.38
C THR A 2 0.07 7.01 -47.56
N SER A 3 1.01 6.80 -46.63
CA SER A 3 1.07 5.54 -45.84
C SER A 3 0.10 5.47 -44.65
N ARG A 4 -0.42 6.60 -44.16
CA ARG A 4 -1.43 6.63 -43.07
C ARG A 4 -2.84 6.36 -43.60
N LEU A 5 -3.19 6.91 -44.77
CA LEU A 5 -4.46 6.66 -45.45
C LEU A 5 -4.61 5.22 -45.94
N LEU A 6 -3.52 4.57 -46.35
CA LEU A 6 -3.53 3.14 -46.70
C LEU A 6 -3.70 2.24 -45.48
N ARG A 7 -3.26 2.68 -44.29
CA ARG A 7 -3.41 1.92 -43.04
C ARG A 7 -4.83 2.03 -42.46
N SER A 8 -5.54 3.13 -42.70
CA SER A 8 -6.96 3.27 -42.33
C SER A 8 -7.89 2.50 -43.27
N LEU A 9 -7.48 2.28 -44.53
CA LEU A 9 -8.24 1.49 -45.51
C LEU A 9 -8.01 -0.03 -45.40
N SER A 10 -6.93 -0.47 -44.74
CA SER A 10 -6.60 -1.90 -44.56
C SER A 10 -7.13 -2.50 -43.25
N ALA A 11 -7.73 -1.71 -42.37
CA ALA A 11 -8.37 -2.25 -41.16
C ALA A 11 -9.72 -2.84 -41.56
N SER A 12 -9.79 -4.17 -41.64
CA SER A 12 -11.05 -4.89 -41.84
C SER A 12 -12.07 -4.44 -40.79
N PRO A 13 -13.35 -4.24 -41.14
CA PRO A 13 -14.42 -3.94 -40.17
C PRO A 13 -14.44 -4.96 -39.00
N ALA A 14 -14.12 -6.23 -39.28
CA ALA A 14 -14.00 -7.27 -38.26
C ALA A 14 -12.81 -7.05 -37.30
N GLN A 15 -11.70 -6.47 -37.78
CA GLN A 15 -10.52 -6.16 -36.97
C GLN A 15 -10.79 -5.00 -36.01
N ASN A 16 -11.51 -3.97 -36.46
CA ASN A 16 -11.98 -2.88 -35.60
C ASN A 16 -13.03 -3.38 -34.59
N THR A 17 -13.92 -4.30 -34.99
CA THR A 17 -14.94 -4.86 -34.09
C THR A 17 -14.31 -5.74 -33.01
N ASN A 18 -13.36 -6.61 -33.37
CA ASN A 18 -12.65 -7.46 -32.40
C ASN A 18 -11.81 -6.65 -31.41
N GLN A 19 -11.18 -5.56 -31.87
CA GLN A 19 -10.47 -4.62 -31.00
C GLN A 19 -11.43 -3.86 -30.07
N LEU A 20 -12.59 -3.45 -30.55
CA LEU A 20 -13.59 -2.81 -29.71
C LEU A 20 -14.12 -3.77 -28.64
N VAL A 21 -14.42 -5.03 -29.01
CA VAL A 21 -14.87 -6.06 -28.06
C VAL A 21 -13.80 -6.36 -27.01
N SER A 22 -12.51 -6.43 -27.39
CA SER A 22 -11.44 -6.66 -26.42
C SER A 22 -11.27 -5.49 -25.45
N LEU A 23 -11.39 -4.26 -25.93
CA LEU A 23 -11.34 -3.05 -25.11
C LEU A 23 -12.51 -2.97 -24.12
N VAL A 24 -13.73 -3.26 -24.57
CA VAL A 24 -14.92 -3.29 -23.69
C VAL A 24 -14.78 -4.39 -22.63
N LYS A 25 -14.28 -5.58 -23.00
CA LYS A 25 -14.01 -6.64 -22.01
C LYS A 25 -12.95 -6.21 -20.99
N ALA A 26 -11.90 -5.53 -21.42
CA ALA A 26 -10.85 -5.02 -20.53
C ALA A 26 -11.39 -3.96 -19.56
N SER A 27 -12.27 -3.05 -20.01
CA SER A 27 -12.86 -2.00 -19.16
C SER A 27 -13.85 -2.54 -18.13
N LEU A 28 -14.44 -3.71 -18.36
CA LEU A 28 -15.34 -4.35 -17.39
C LEU A 28 -14.61 -4.90 -16.16
N ILE A 29 -13.33 -5.22 -16.28
CA ILE A 29 -12.59 -5.87 -15.19
C ILE A 29 -12.43 -4.94 -13.98
N PRO A 30 -11.93 -3.68 -14.12
CA PRO A 30 -11.84 -2.75 -13.00
C PRO A 30 -13.19 -2.48 -12.33
N LEU A 31 -14.29 -2.40 -13.10
CA LEU A 31 -15.64 -2.16 -12.59
C LEU A 31 -16.07 -3.21 -11.55
N HIS A 32 -15.78 -4.48 -11.79
CA HIS A 32 -16.16 -5.55 -10.87
C HIS A 32 -15.14 -5.72 -9.74
N VAL A 33 -13.85 -5.68 -10.07
CA VAL A 33 -12.78 -5.99 -9.11
C VAL A 33 -12.66 -4.93 -8.01
N VAL A 34 -12.93 -3.65 -8.31
CA VAL A 34 -12.89 -2.59 -7.30
C VAL A 34 -13.93 -2.80 -6.20
N LEU A 35 -15.11 -3.34 -6.53
CA LEU A 35 -16.15 -3.68 -5.56
C LEU A 35 -15.73 -4.83 -4.65
N VAL A 36 -14.96 -5.79 -5.16
CA VAL A 36 -14.37 -6.87 -4.35
C VAL A 36 -13.40 -6.28 -3.33
N GLY A 37 -12.54 -5.33 -3.73
CA GLY A 37 -11.64 -4.62 -2.82
C GLY A 37 -12.38 -3.88 -1.70
N LEU A 38 -13.43 -3.14 -2.04
CA LEU A 38 -14.29 -2.45 -1.06
C LEU A 38 -14.98 -3.44 -0.10
N THR A 39 -15.55 -4.51 -0.64
CA THR A 39 -16.21 -5.54 0.17
C THR A 39 -15.21 -6.20 1.12
N TRP A 40 -13.98 -6.46 0.65
CA TRP A 40 -12.93 -7.08 1.45
C TRP A 40 -12.51 -6.20 2.63
N ILE A 41 -12.28 -4.90 2.43
CA ILE A 41 -11.90 -4.01 3.54
C ILE A 41 -13.04 -3.81 4.55
N LEU A 42 -14.30 -3.74 4.08
CA LEU A 42 -15.45 -3.59 4.96
C LEU A 42 -15.69 -4.85 5.79
N HIS A 43 -15.56 -6.01 5.15
CA HIS A 43 -15.63 -7.29 5.84
C HIS A 43 -14.52 -7.39 6.91
N ASP A 44 -13.30 -7.00 6.59
CA ASP A 44 -12.20 -6.95 7.56
C ASP A 44 -12.46 -5.98 8.72
N TYR A 45 -13.02 -4.80 8.41
CA TYR A 45 -13.40 -3.80 9.40
C TYR A 45 -14.36 -4.39 10.44
N PHE A 46 -15.44 -5.03 10.00
CA PHE A 46 -16.41 -5.63 10.92
C PHE A 46 -15.82 -6.78 11.74
N LEU A 47 -14.97 -7.63 11.16
CA LEU A 47 -14.31 -8.70 11.89
C LEU A 47 -13.34 -8.20 12.96
N THR A 48 -12.72 -7.05 12.73
CA THR A 48 -11.69 -6.51 13.64
C THR A 48 -12.21 -5.39 14.54
N LEU A 49 -13.49 -5.03 14.45
CA LEU A 49 -14.10 -3.94 15.21
C LEU A 49 -14.07 -4.20 16.72
N GLU A 50 -14.34 -5.43 17.16
CA GLU A 50 -14.27 -5.79 18.58
C GLU A 50 -12.84 -5.63 19.12
N ASP A 51 -11.85 -6.15 18.40
CA ASP A 51 -10.43 -6.01 18.75
C ASP A 51 -10.00 -4.53 18.72
N GLU A 52 -10.51 -3.72 17.79
CA GLU A 52 -10.27 -2.28 17.71
C GLU A 52 -10.76 -1.55 18.97
N ILE A 53 -12.03 -1.78 19.34
CA ILE A 53 -12.66 -1.16 20.52
C ILE A 53 -11.94 -1.61 21.79
N ARG A 54 -11.52 -2.88 21.87
CA ARG A 54 -10.88 -3.43 23.06
C ARG A 54 -9.43 -2.97 23.23
N TYR A 55 -8.65 -2.93 22.15
CA TYR A 55 -7.19 -2.75 22.24
C TYR A 55 -6.69 -1.36 21.82
N ILE A 56 -7.43 -0.63 20.97
CA ILE A 56 -6.98 0.67 20.43
C ILE A 56 -7.68 1.84 21.13
N TRP A 57 -8.98 1.73 21.36
CA TRP A 57 -9.76 2.84 21.93
C TRP A 57 -9.32 3.26 23.33
N PRO A 58 -8.99 2.35 24.27
CA PRO A 58 -8.55 2.72 25.62
C PRO A 58 -7.16 3.36 25.66
N GLN A 59 -6.40 3.31 24.55
CA GLN A 59 -5.04 3.79 24.50
C GLN A 59 -4.99 5.32 24.71
N ARG A 60 -3.97 5.78 25.46
CA ARG A 60 -3.63 7.21 25.52
C ARG A 60 -3.33 7.77 24.12
N ARG A 61 -3.56 9.07 23.94
CA ARG A 61 -3.23 9.75 22.69
C ARG A 61 -1.73 9.57 22.40
N SER A 62 -1.42 8.95 21.27
CA SER A 62 -0.06 8.66 20.81
C SER A 62 -0.03 8.67 19.29
N PHE A 63 1.15 8.86 18.72
CA PHE A 63 1.34 8.85 17.27
C PHE A 63 0.84 7.55 16.62
N SER A 64 1.13 6.38 17.23
CA SER A 64 0.68 5.10 16.69
C SER A 64 -0.86 4.96 16.69
N LYS A 65 -1.56 5.53 17.68
CA LYS A 65 -3.03 5.54 17.72
C LYS A 65 -3.60 6.37 16.58
N PHE A 66 -3.03 7.56 16.35
CA PHE A 66 -3.42 8.43 15.25
C PHE A 66 -3.19 7.74 13.90
N MET A 67 -1.99 7.20 13.67
CA MET A 67 -1.64 6.49 12.44
C MET A 67 -2.52 5.27 12.19
N PHE A 68 -2.90 4.52 13.24
CA PHE A 68 -3.83 3.40 13.09
C PHE A 68 -5.17 3.85 12.50
N PHE A 69 -5.79 4.88 13.10
CA PHE A 69 -7.06 5.38 12.60
C PHE A 69 -6.92 6.02 11.22
N TRP A 70 -5.84 6.74 10.98
CA TRP A 70 -5.51 7.28 9.67
C TRP A 70 -5.47 6.17 8.63
N ILE A 71 -4.61 5.16 8.78
CA ILE A 71 -4.47 4.06 7.81
C ILE A 71 -5.81 3.35 7.60
N ARG A 72 -6.50 2.98 8.68
CA ARG A 72 -7.75 2.21 8.60
C ARG A 72 -8.87 2.97 7.88
N TYR A 73 -9.16 4.21 8.32
CA TYR A 73 -10.24 4.99 7.73
C TYR A 73 -9.86 5.62 6.39
N TYR A 74 -8.60 6.00 6.20
CA TYR A 74 -8.10 6.49 4.92
C TYR A 74 -8.16 5.41 3.84
N SER A 75 -7.78 4.16 4.14
CA SER A 75 -7.89 3.06 3.16
C SER A 75 -9.35 2.77 2.78
N ILE A 76 -10.30 2.87 3.73
CA ILE A 76 -11.73 2.74 3.41
C ILE A 76 -12.20 3.90 2.52
N ALA A 77 -11.84 5.15 2.87
CA ALA A 77 -12.17 6.32 2.07
C ALA A 77 -11.57 6.28 0.66
N LEU A 78 -10.32 5.82 0.55
CA LEU A 78 -9.62 5.63 -0.71
C LEU A 78 -10.32 4.59 -1.59
N LEU A 79 -10.80 3.48 -1.01
CA LEU A 79 -11.57 2.49 -1.76
C LEU A 79 -12.94 2.98 -2.20
N LEU A 80 -13.62 3.76 -1.36
CA LEU A 80 -14.85 4.44 -1.78
C LEU A 80 -14.58 5.39 -2.95
N PHE A 81 -13.49 6.15 -2.88
CA PHE A 81 -13.05 7.02 -3.97
C PHE A 81 -12.78 6.23 -5.25
N ASP A 82 -12.02 5.13 -5.18
CA ASP A 82 -11.73 4.26 -6.34
C ASP A 82 -13.03 3.73 -6.97
N VAL A 83 -13.98 3.24 -6.16
CA VAL A 83 -15.27 2.73 -6.64
C VAL A 83 -16.07 3.84 -7.34
N ILE A 84 -16.21 5.00 -6.70
CA ILE A 84 -16.98 6.12 -7.25
C ILE A 84 -16.35 6.58 -8.57
N GLN A 85 -15.04 6.78 -8.58
CA GLN A 85 -14.31 7.26 -9.75
C GLN A 85 -14.46 6.30 -10.93
N ILE A 86 -14.21 4.99 -10.73
CA ILE A 86 -14.30 3.98 -11.80
C ILE A 86 -15.73 3.89 -12.36
N HIS A 87 -16.76 3.92 -11.51
CA HIS A 87 -18.15 3.79 -11.96
C HIS A 87 -18.69 5.06 -12.61
N VAL A 88 -18.29 6.25 -12.14
CA VAL A 88 -18.66 7.53 -12.76
C VAL A 88 -18.01 7.65 -14.13
N PHE A 89 -16.75 7.24 -14.26
CA PHE A 89 -16.00 7.34 -15.53
C PHE A 89 -16.45 6.34 -16.59
N ALA A 90 -17.11 5.25 -16.18
CA ALA A 90 -17.78 4.33 -17.09
C ALA A 90 -19.07 4.90 -17.70
N ARG A 91 -19.62 5.99 -17.16
CA ARG A 91 -20.85 6.61 -17.70
C ARG A 91 -20.52 7.58 -18.84
N PRO A 92 -21.11 7.40 -20.04
CA PRO A 92 -20.91 8.33 -21.14
C PRO A 92 -21.45 9.73 -20.78
N GLY A 93 -20.69 10.78 -21.15
CA GLY A 93 -21.07 12.18 -20.93
C GLY A 93 -20.48 12.86 -19.69
N PHE A 94 -19.82 12.12 -18.79
CA PHE A 94 -19.14 12.70 -17.61
C PHE A 94 -17.65 12.99 -17.81
N THR A 95 -17.01 12.37 -18.79
CA THR A 95 -15.56 12.45 -18.99
C THR A 95 -15.17 13.59 -19.92
N SER A 96 -14.21 14.42 -19.49
CA SER A 96 -13.51 15.40 -20.32
C SER A 96 -12.00 15.15 -20.27
N ASP A 97 -11.25 15.57 -21.29
CA ASP A 97 -9.80 15.30 -21.37
C ASP A 97 -9.04 15.84 -20.15
N ASN A 98 -9.36 17.07 -19.74
CA ASN A 98 -8.76 17.69 -18.55
C ASN A 98 -9.11 16.92 -17.27
N LEU A 99 -10.35 16.44 -17.16
CA LEU A 99 -10.78 15.65 -16.01
C LEU A 99 -10.07 14.28 -15.99
N CYS A 100 -9.87 13.66 -17.14
CA CYS A 100 -9.15 12.40 -17.28
C CYS A 100 -7.68 12.52 -16.83
N ILE A 101 -6.98 13.55 -17.32
CA ILE A 101 -5.58 13.81 -16.96
C ILE A 101 -5.48 14.12 -15.46
N ALA A 102 -6.34 15.00 -14.95
CA ALA A 102 -6.34 15.38 -13.54
C ALA A 102 -6.62 14.18 -12.64
N MET A 103 -7.62 13.36 -12.96
CA MET A 103 -8.01 12.24 -12.11
C MET A 103 -6.98 11.11 -12.09
N ASP A 104 -6.25 10.85 -13.17
CA ASP A 104 -5.14 9.90 -13.11
C ASP A 104 -4.01 10.40 -12.17
N THR A 105 -3.67 11.70 -12.23
CA THR A 105 -2.71 12.27 -11.27
C THR A 105 -3.24 12.15 -9.84
N ILE A 106 -4.52 12.49 -9.61
CA ILE A 106 -5.15 12.44 -8.29
C ILE A 106 -5.11 11.02 -7.73
N ILE A 107 -5.54 10.00 -8.49
CA ILE A 107 -5.61 8.62 -8.00
C ILE A 107 -4.22 8.09 -7.60
N ARG A 108 -3.17 8.45 -8.36
CA ARG A 108 -1.79 8.07 -8.02
C ARG A 108 -1.31 8.76 -6.74
N VAL A 109 -1.63 10.03 -6.57
CA VAL A 109 -1.24 10.79 -5.37
C VAL A 109 -1.96 10.29 -4.12
N VAL A 110 -3.27 10.05 -4.18
CA VAL A 110 -4.00 9.51 -3.01
C VAL A 110 -3.58 8.08 -2.66
N GLY A 111 -3.30 7.24 -3.66
CA GLY A 111 -2.69 5.94 -3.44
C GLY A 111 -1.30 6.05 -2.80
N ALA A 112 -0.49 7.00 -3.26
CA ALA A 112 0.85 7.24 -2.69
C ALA A 112 0.78 7.72 -1.24
N ILE A 113 -0.16 8.59 -0.88
CA ILE A 113 -0.38 9.01 0.50
C ILE A 113 -0.70 7.81 1.39
N SER A 114 -1.54 6.87 0.92
CA SER A 114 -1.81 5.62 1.66
C SER A 114 -0.53 4.82 1.87
N LEU A 115 0.27 4.64 0.81
CA LEU A 115 1.50 3.86 0.86
C LEU A 115 2.56 4.51 1.78
N TRP A 116 2.80 5.81 1.63
CA TRP A 116 3.71 6.58 2.49
C TRP A 116 3.31 6.49 3.96
N SER A 117 2.02 6.46 4.27
CA SER A 117 1.53 6.28 5.64
C SER A 117 1.93 4.92 6.21
N VAL A 118 1.87 3.86 5.40
CA VAL A 118 2.34 2.52 5.78
C VAL A 118 3.86 2.48 5.91
N GLU A 119 4.59 3.08 4.96
CA GLU A 119 6.05 3.16 4.98
C GLU A 119 6.55 3.91 6.22
N ILE A 120 5.87 4.97 6.67
CA ILE A 120 6.20 5.68 7.92
C ILE A 120 6.10 4.75 9.12
N ILE A 121 5.03 3.95 9.22
CA ILE A 121 4.89 2.95 10.29
C ILE A 121 6.00 1.91 10.22
N MET A 122 6.30 1.39 9.04
CA MET A 122 7.38 0.41 8.85
C MET A 122 8.75 0.98 9.23
N GLN A 123 9.02 2.23 8.88
CA GLN A 123 10.25 2.93 9.28
C GLN A 123 10.39 3.10 10.79
N LEU A 124 9.32 3.52 11.48
CA LEU A 124 9.33 3.63 12.95
C LEU A 124 9.62 2.28 13.61
N ARG A 125 9.09 1.20 13.04
CA ARG A 125 9.35 -0.15 13.52
C ARG A 125 10.80 -0.58 13.30
N ILE A 126 11.40 -0.24 12.16
CA ILE A 126 12.84 -0.44 11.94
C ILE A 126 13.64 0.38 12.95
N TYR A 127 13.28 1.64 13.17
CA TYR A 127 13.96 2.47 14.17
C TYR A 127 13.94 1.84 15.57
N ALA A 128 12.79 1.32 16.01
CA ALA A 128 12.67 0.59 17.25
C ALA A 128 13.47 -0.74 17.25
N LEU A 129 13.49 -1.46 16.12
CA LEU A 129 14.24 -2.71 15.96
C LEU A 129 15.75 -2.50 16.10
N PHE A 130 16.26 -1.35 15.68
CA PHE A 130 17.65 -0.92 15.84
C PHE A 130 17.89 -0.09 17.11
N GLU A 131 17.07 -0.29 18.16
CA GLU A 131 17.26 0.30 19.50
C GLU A 131 17.34 1.84 19.46
N CYS A 132 16.51 2.44 18.60
CA CYS A 132 16.41 3.89 18.44
C CYS A 132 17.73 4.55 17.98
N SER A 133 18.56 3.81 17.23
CA SER A 133 19.81 4.31 16.66
C SER A 133 19.58 5.45 15.66
N LYS A 134 20.03 6.66 16.03
CA LYS A 134 19.90 7.88 15.20
C LYS A 134 20.52 7.77 13.80
N PRO A 135 21.70 7.13 13.61
CA PRO A 135 22.26 6.91 12.28
C PRO A 135 21.32 6.13 11.35
N ILE A 136 20.68 5.08 11.85
CA ILE A 136 19.73 4.27 11.06
C ILE A 136 18.46 5.06 10.75
N ALA A 137 17.97 5.86 11.70
CA ALA A 137 16.86 6.78 11.44
C ALA A 137 17.19 7.79 10.33
N PHE A 138 18.38 8.39 10.36
CA PHE A 138 18.79 9.35 9.33
C PHE A 138 18.90 8.66 7.96
N LEU A 139 19.53 7.49 7.89
CA LEU A 139 19.62 6.70 6.66
C LEU A 139 18.22 6.36 6.10
N ASN A 140 17.30 5.87 6.94
CA ASN A 140 15.94 5.54 6.53
C ASN A 140 15.20 6.78 6.01
N LEU A 141 15.32 7.92 6.69
CA LEU A 141 14.69 9.17 6.28
C LEU A 141 15.23 9.67 4.93
N THR A 142 16.55 9.58 4.71
CA THR A 142 17.16 9.96 3.43
C THR A 142 16.69 9.06 2.29
N LEU A 143 16.64 7.75 2.50
CA LEU A 143 16.14 6.79 1.52
C LEU A 143 14.65 7.00 1.22
N PHE A 144 13.84 7.28 2.25
CA PHE A 144 12.42 7.58 2.10
C PHE A 144 12.19 8.88 1.30
N ALA A 145 12.95 9.94 1.61
CA ALA A 145 12.90 11.18 0.84
C ALA A 145 13.31 10.95 -0.64
N GLY A 146 14.31 10.10 -0.89
CA GLY A 146 14.69 9.69 -2.23
C GLY A 146 13.58 8.93 -2.97
N SER A 147 12.86 8.04 -2.27
CA SER A 147 11.70 7.32 -2.81
C SER A 147 10.57 8.28 -3.22
N ILE A 148 10.22 9.23 -2.34
CA ILE A 148 9.22 10.27 -2.63
C ILE A 148 9.66 11.13 -3.82
N ALA A 149 10.92 11.59 -3.84
CA ALA A 149 11.45 12.40 -4.93
C ALA A 149 11.40 11.64 -6.28
N GLY A 150 11.78 10.35 -6.28
CA GLY A 150 11.68 9.49 -7.46
C GLY A 150 10.24 9.33 -7.95
N PHE A 151 9.30 9.06 -7.04
CA PHE A 151 7.88 8.96 -7.37
C PHE A 151 7.34 10.26 -7.97
N MET A 152 7.65 11.41 -7.34
CA MET A 152 7.18 12.73 -7.79
C MET A 152 7.78 13.11 -9.13
N TRP A 153 9.06 12.83 -9.36
CA TRP A 153 9.72 13.06 -10.65
C TRP A 153 9.02 12.30 -11.78
N ILE A 154 8.79 11.00 -11.60
CA ILE A 154 8.13 10.16 -12.61
C ILE A 154 6.68 10.64 -12.82
N LEU A 155 5.97 11.03 -11.75
CA LEU A 155 4.61 11.58 -11.84
C LEU A 155 4.56 12.84 -12.71
N ILE A 156 5.43 13.82 -12.42
CA ILE A 156 5.49 15.11 -13.12
C ILE A 156 5.90 14.90 -14.58
N HIS A 157 6.86 14.01 -14.83
CA HIS A 157 7.28 13.65 -16.18
C HIS A 157 6.12 13.06 -16.99
N ASN A 158 5.40 12.08 -16.42
CA ASN A 158 4.25 11.46 -17.08
C ASN A 158 3.11 12.45 -17.32
N HIS A 159 2.78 13.28 -16.33
CA HIS A 159 1.75 14.31 -16.45
C HIS A 159 2.05 15.29 -17.59
N SER A 160 3.27 15.80 -17.66
CA SER A 160 3.70 16.74 -18.71
C SER A 160 3.68 16.13 -20.11
N ARG A 161 3.98 14.84 -20.23
CA ARG A 161 4.00 14.11 -21.51
C ARG A 161 2.61 13.65 -21.94
N ARG A 162 1.66 13.48 -21.02
CA ARG A 162 0.33 12.97 -21.37
C ARG A 162 -0.52 13.96 -22.14
N ALA A 163 -0.41 15.25 -21.83
CA ALA A 163 -1.14 16.30 -22.55
C ALA A 163 -0.85 16.26 -24.06
N SER A 164 0.40 15.99 -24.46
CA SER A 164 0.78 15.93 -25.88
C SER A 164 0.37 14.62 -26.55
N VAL A 165 0.28 13.50 -25.82
CA VAL A 165 -0.13 12.21 -26.40
C VAL A 165 -1.65 12.13 -26.52
N ILE A 166 -2.43 12.64 -25.56
CA ILE A 166 -3.90 12.66 -25.63
C ILE A 166 -4.36 13.47 -26.85
N ALA A 167 -3.73 14.62 -27.13
CA ALA A 167 -3.99 15.41 -28.32
C ALA A 167 -3.83 14.64 -29.65
N SER A 168 -3.10 13.52 -29.65
CA SER A 168 -2.85 12.70 -30.85
C SER A 168 -3.81 11.50 -31.03
N VAL A 169 -4.67 11.20 -30.04
CA VAL A 169 -5.55 10.00 -30.02
C VAL A 169 -7.05 10.37 -30.01
N ILE A 170 -7.37 11.67 -30.03
CA ILE A 170 -8.74 12.24 -29.94
C ILE A 170 -9.72 11.76 -31.03
N ASP A 171 -9.24 11.20 -32.15
CA ASP A 171 -10.09 10.78 -33.27
C ASP A 171 -10.82 9.43 -33.06
N LEU A 172 -10.66 8.74 -31.91
CA LEU A 172 -11.37 7.49 -31.63
C LEU A 172 -12.58 7.70 -30.68
N PRO A 173 -13.79 7.23 -31.05
CA PRO A 173 -14.98 7.30 -30.19
C PRO A 173 -14.92 6.20 -29.11
N LEU A 174 -14.03 6.36 -28.12
CA LEU A 174 -13.93 5.45 -26.98
C LEU A 174 -14.80 5.97 -25.82
N PRO A 175 -15.65 5.13 -25.19
CA PRO A 175 -16.31 5.49 -23.95
C PRO A 175 -15.29 5.52 -22.79
N GLY A 176 -15.11 6.70 -22.16
CA GLY A 176 -14.24 6.90 -21.01
C GLY A 176 -12.86 7.50 -21.34
N CYS A 177 -12.00 7.62 -20.32
CA CYS A 177 -10.65 8.17 -20.47
C CYS A 177 -9.70 7.17 -21.16
N PRO A 178 -9.04 7.52 -22.28
CA PRO A 178 -8.11 6.61 -22.92
C PRO A 178 -6.88 6.35 -22.02
N SER A 179 -6.54 5.08 -21.83
CA SER A 179 -5.32 4.66 -21.10
C SER A 179 -4.09 4.89 -21.99
N VAL A 180 -3.63 6.13 -22.03
CA VAL A 180 -2.47 6.54 -22.81
C VAL A 180 -1.22 6.37 -21.96
N HIS A 181 -0.32 5.49 -22.39
CA HIS A 181 0.93 5.19 -21.70
C HIS A 181 2.03 6.16 -22.16
N SER A 182 2.49 7.07 -21.29
CA SER A 182 3.58 8.01 -21.60
C SER A 182 5.00 7.40 -21.54
N GLY A 183 5.11 6.07 -21.57
CA GLY A 183 6.38 5.33 -21.67
C GLY A 183 6.95 4.86 -20.33
N ILE A 184 7.08 5.74 -19.33
CA ILE A 184 7.67 5.39 -18.02
C ILE A 184 6.64 5.24 -16.89
N GLU A 185 5.35 5.17 -17.21
CA GLU A 185 4.28 5.00 -16.22
C GLU A 185 4.39 3.72 -15.40
N TRP A 186 4.98 2.67 -16.00
CA TRP A 186 5.21 1.40 -15.33
C TRP A 186 6.21 1.51 -14.18
N ALA A 187 7.13 2.48 -14.25
CA ALA A 187 8.17 2.67 -13.25
C ALA A 187 7.70 3.48 -12.04
N GLN A 188 6.46 3.98 -12.03
CA GLN A 188 5.96 4.90 -11.01
C GLN A 188 6.12 4.37 -9.57
N TRP A 189 5.91 3.08 -9.36
CA TRP A 189 5.97 2.43 -8.04
C TRP A 189 7.31 1.76 -7.74
N VAL A 190 8.26 1.79 -8.69
CA VAL A 190 9.59 1.19 -8.52
C VAL A 190 10.38 1.82 -7.37
N PRO A 191 10.43 3.17 -7.20
CA PRO A 191 11.14 3.77 -6.06
C PRO A 191 10.63 3.27 -4.70
N ALA A 192 9.30 3.23 -4.52
CA ALA A 192 8.66 2.72 -3.30
C ALA A 192 8.96 1.23 -3.09
N THR A 193 8.95 0.44 -4.17
CA THR A 193 9.24 -1.00 -4.11
C THR A 193 10.67 -1.30 -3.70
N ILE A 194 11.63 -0.54 -4.23
CA ILE A 194 13.04 -0.63 -3.82
C ILE A 194 13.16 -0.26 -2.35
N PHE A 195 12.53 0.82 -1.92
CA PHE A 195 12.57 1.27 -0.53
C PHE A 195 11.98 0.23 0.44
N GLU A 196 10.81 -0.31 0.14
CA GLU A 196 10.19 -1.37 0.95
C GLU A 196 11.06 -2.64 0.99
N GLY A 197 11.70 -2.99 -0.13
CA GLY A 197 12.68 -4.07 -0.19
C GLY A 197 13.86 -3.85 0.76
N ILE A 198 14.39 -2.62 0.84
CA ILE A 198 15.45 -2.26 1.79
C ILE A 198 14.97 -2.39 3.24
N LEU A 199 13.77 -1.89 3.55
CA LEU A 199 13.18 -2.02 4.89
C LEU A 199 13.00 -3.50 5.28
N PHE A 200 12.51 -4.32 4.37
CA PHE A 200 12.39 -5.77 4.57
C PHE A 200 13.75 -6.43 4.83
N LEU A 201 14.79 -6.08 4.07
CA LEU A 201 16.15 -6.59 4.30
C LEU A 201 16.72 -6.17 5.65
N PHE A 202 16.48 -4.94 6.10
CA PHE A 202 16.86 -4.48 7.44
C PHE A 202 16.13 -5.25 8.54
N ALA A 203 14.81 -5.46 8.40
CA ALA A 203 14.03 -6.26 9.33
C ALA A 203 14.55 -7.70 9.40
N LEU A 204 14.84 -8.30 8.25
CA LEU A 204 15.34 -9.67 8.12
C LEU A 204 16.72 -9.81 8.76
N PHE A 205 17.65 -8.93 8.42
CA PHE A 205 19.01 -8.91 8.97
C PHE A 205 18.99 -8.84 10.49
N LYS A 206 18.28 -7.86 11.06
CA LYS A 206 18.27 -7.65 12.51
C LYS A 206 17.56 -8.76 13.25
N THR A 207 16.52 -9.35 12.65
CA THR A 207 15.83 -10.50 13.25
C THR A 207 16.70 -11.75 13.21
N PHE A 208 17.46 -11.98 12.14
CA PHE A 208 18.41 -13.08 12.05
C PHE A 208 19.52 -12.94 13.09
N GLU A 209 20.13 -11.75 13.19
CA GLU A 209 21.16 -11.43 14.20
C GLU A 209 20.67 -11.73 15.62
N ARG A 210 19.45 -11.29 15.96
CA ARG A 210 18.83 -11.52 17.27
C ARG A 210 18.45 -12.98 17.50
N THR A 211 17.96 -13.67 16.47
CA THR A 211 17.61 -15.09 16.57
C THR A 211 18.84 -15.95 16.81
N VAL A 212 19.93 -15.71 16.09
CA VAL A 212 21.21 -16.41 16.26
C VAL A 212 21.78 -16.13 17.66
N SER A 213 21.74 -14.87 18.11
CA SER A 213 22.21 -14.49 19.45
C SER A 213 21.37 -15.13 20.57
N ALA A 214 20.05 -15.27 20.36
CA ALA A 214 19.15 -15.91 21.31
C ALA A 214 19.28 -17.43 21.33
N LEU A 215 19.56 -18.08 20.19
CA LEU A 215 19.89 -19.51 20.16
C LEU A 215 21.19 -19.81 20.92
N ARG A 216 22.11 -18.84 20.96
CA ARG A 216 23.36 -18.94 21.72
C ARG A 216 23.19 -18.69 23.23
N LYS A 217 22.07 -18.10 23.66
CA LYS A 217 21.75 -17.81 25.07
C LYS A 217 20.50 -18.61 25.47
N GLU A 218 20.72 -19.80 26.02
CA GLU A 218 19.66 -20.71 26.49
C GLU A 218 18.67 -19.98 27.42
N GLY A 219 17.35 -20.07 27.13
CA GLY A 219 16.33 -19.97 28.19
C GLY A 219 15.21 -18.92 28.08
N LYS A 220 15.27 -17.88 27.23
CA LYS A 220 14.19 -16.85 27.16
C LYS A 220 13.57 -16.63 25.76
N VAL A 221 13.61 -17.66 24.91
CA VAL A 221 13.50 -17.49 23.45
C VAL A 221 12.06 -17.52 22.91
N ARG A 222 11.09 -18.12 23.59
CA ARG A 222 9.82 -18.51 22.95
C ARG A 222 8.87 -17.34 22.63
N LEU A 223 8.70 -16.37 23.54
CA LEU A 223 7.75 -15.26 23.33
C LEU A 223 8.30 -14.19 22.37
N TYR A 224 9.59 -13.84 22.53
CA TYR A 224 10.26 -12.84 21.69
C TYR A 224 10.38 -13.29 20.22
N ARG A 225 10.65 -14.59 19.99
CA ARG A 225 10.76 -15.18 18.65
C ARG A 225 9.44 -15.21 17.89
N ILE A 226 8.31 -15.39 18.57
CA ILE A 226 6.98 -15.36 17.93
C ILE A 226 6.62 -13.93 17.53
N LEU A 227 6.85 -12.96 18.43
CA LEU A 227 6.52 -11.56 18.21
C LEU A 227 7.38 -10.92 17.10
N LEU A 228 8.66 -11.29 17.00
CA LEU A 228 9.53 -10.88 15.89
C LEU A 228 9.18 -11.52 14.55
N ARG A 229 8.79 -12.80 14.56
CA ARG A 229 8.43 -13.53 13.33
C ARG A 229 7.18 -12.96 12.69
N ASP A 230 6.17 -12.63 13.48
CA ASP A 230 4.94 -12.02 12.96
C ASP A 230 5.22 -10.67 12.31
N ASN A 231 6.14 -9.87 12.87
CA ASN A 231 6.46 -8.56 12.31
C ASN A 231 7.12 -8.65 10.92
N ILE A 232 8.05 -9.58 10.71
CA ILE A 232 8.70 -9.76 9.40
C ILE A 232 7.69 -10.16 8.32
N LEU A 233 6.70 -10.99 8.65
CA LEU A 233 5.70 -11.42 7.69
C LEU A 233 4.93 -10.24 7.09
N TYR A 234 4.72 -9.16 7.86
CA TYR A 234 4.09 -7.95 7.35
C TYR A 234 5.02 -7.15 6.42
N PHE A 235 6.32 -6.99 6.76
CA PHE A 235 7.30 -6.38 5.85
C PHE A 235 7.41 -7.16 4.53
N PHE A 236 7.48 -8.49 4.63
CA PHE A 236 7.48 -9.37 3.46
C PHE A 236 6.20 -9.22 2.64
N GLY A 237 5.04 -9.21 3.30
CA GLY A 237 3.75 -9.09 2.65
C GLY A 237 3.60 -7.79 1.87
N VAL A 238 3.97 -6.65 2.45
CA VAL A 238 3.92 -5.34 1.75
C VAL A 238 4.91 -5.30 0.59
N ALA A 239 6.15 -5.76 0.78
CA ALA A 239 7.14 -5.86 -0.29
C ALA A 239 6.67 -6.77 -1.44
N ALA A 240 6.09 -7.93 -1.11
CA ALA A 240 5.55 -8.87 -2.09
C ALA A 240 4.35 -8.27 -2.85
N LEU A 241 3.46 -7.55 -2.18
CA LEU A 241 2.34 -6.84 -2.81
C LEU A 241 2.83 -5.77 -3.79
N LEU A 242 3.86 -5.00 -3.43
CA LEU A 242 4.47 -3.99 -4.30
C LEU A 242 5.17 -4.63 -5.50
N VAL A 243 5.97 -5.67 -5.30
CA VAL A 243 6.61 -6.41 -6.40
C VAL A 243 5.56 -6.98 -7.34
N PHE A 244 4.52 -7.62 -6.79
CA PHE A 244 3.41 -8.16 -7.56
C PHE A 244 2.71 -7.05 -8.36
N ASN A 245 2.46 -5.88 -7.74
CA ASN A 245 1.89 -4.74 -8.43
C ASN A 245 2.74 -4.32 -9.65
N ASN A 246 4.06 -4.17 -9.51
CA ASN A 246 4.93 -3.81 -10.63
C ASN A 246 4.96 -4.89 -11.72
N LEU A 247 5.05 -6.16 -11.35
CA LEU A 247 5.06 -7.27 -12.32
C LEU A 247 3.79 -7.31 -13.17
N MET A 248 2.65 -6.98 -12.57
CA MET A 248 1.41 -6.84 -13.34
C MET A 248 1.45 -5.67 -14.32
N VAL A 249 1.98 -4.52 -13.90
CA VAL A 249 2.03 -3.32 -14.76
C VAL A 249 2.94 -3.57 -15.99
N VAL A 250 3.99 -4.39 -15.84
CA VAL A 250 4.84 -4.83 -16.95
C VAL A 250 4.23 -6.03 -17.72
N SER A 251 2.98 -6.39 -17.42
CA SER A 251 2.22 -7.48 -18.08
C SER A 251 2.83 -8.88 -17.97
N VAL A 252 3.64 -9.13 -16.94
CA VAL A 252 4.29 -10.44 -16.73
C VAL A 252 3.33 -11.49 -16.15
N THR A 253 2.35 -11.07 -15.35
CA THR A 253 1.49 -11.99 -14.58
C THR A 253 0.23 -12.45 -15.33
N HIS A 254 -0.10 -11.83 -16.48
CA HIS A 254 -1.39 -12.00 -17.19
C HIS A 254 -2.66 -11.74 -16.35
N ILE A 255 -2.52 -11.22 -15.12
CA ILE A 255 -3.65 -10.88 -14.25
C ILE A 255 -4.17 -9.51 -14.68
N PRO A 256 -5.47 -9.40 -15.00
CA PRO A 256 -5.94 -8.23 -15.75
C PRO A 256 -5.98 -6.95 -14.91
N TRP A 257 -6.25 -7.03 -13.61
CA TRP A 257 -6.29 -5.84 -12.74
C TRP A 257 -6.30 -6.20 -11.23
N PHE A 258 -5.18 -6.01 -10.53
CA PHE A 258 -5.11 -6.01 -9.05
C PHE A 258 -4.57 -4.67 -8.48
N SER A 259 -4.13 -3.75 -9.35
CA SER A 259 -3.74 -2.40 -8.97
C SER A 259 -4.93 -1.61 -8.43
N TYR A 260 -4.65 -0.53 -7.69
CA TYR A 260 -5.67 0.30 -7.04
C TYR A 260 -6.49 -0.51 -6.03
N GLY A 261 -7.78 -0.74 -6.26
CA GLY A 261 -8.70 -1.27 -5.27
C GLY A 261 -8.18 -2.47 -4.47
N PRO A 262 -7.94 -3.63 -5.09
CA PRO A 262 -7.44 -4.80 -4.37
C PRO A 262 -6.09 -4.57 -3.66
N PHE A 263 -5.18 -3.82 -4.28
CA PHE A 263 -3.90 -3.46 -3.69
C PHE A 263 -4.06 -2.56 -2.46
N HIS A 264 -4.86 -1.48 -2.54
CA HIS A 264 -5.19 -0.58 -1.44
C HIS A 264 -5.86 -1.34 -0.29
N ALA A 265 -6.78 -2.26 -0.61
CA ALA A 265 -7.42 -3.13 0.37
C ALA A 265 -6.39 -4.02 1.08
N ALA A 266 -5.56 -4.73 0.32
CA ALA A 266 -4.56 -5.66 0.86
C ALA A 266 -3.57 -4.95 1.78
N VAL A 267 -3.00 -3.82 1.34
CA VAL A 267 -2.06 -3.02 2.12
C VAL A 267 -2.73 -2.48 3.39
N GLY A 268 -3.92 -1.86 3.28
CA GLY A 268 -4.66 -1.30 4.41
C GLY A 268 -5.05 -2.34 5.47
N ILE A 269 -5.56 -3.50 5.04
CA ILE A 269 -5.92 -4.63 5.92
C ILE A 269 -4.68 -5.17 6.63
N MET A 270 -3.61 -5.42 5.86
CA MET A 270 -2.37 -6.00 6.39
C MET A 270 -1.76 -5.10 7.47
N THR A 271 -1.65 -3.80 7.21
CA THR A 271 -1.10 -2.84 8.17
C THR A 271 -2.03 -2.64 9.39
N SER A 272 -3.35 -2.59 9.19
CA SER A 272 -4.30 -2.46 10.30
C SER A 272 -4.25 -3.68 11.24
N ARG A 273 -4.26 -4.90 10.69
CA ARG A 273 -4.13 -6.14 11.46
C ARG A 273 -2.80 -6.24 12.17
N MET A 274 -1.71 -5.82 11.52
CA MET A 274 -0.39 -5.75 12.15
C MET A 274 -0.42 -4.89 13.42
N LEU A 275 -1.00 -3.69 13.34
CA LEU A 275 -1.07 -2.75 14.46
C LEU A 275 -1.95 -3.28 15.60
N ILE A 276 -3.09 -3.93 15.27
CA ILE A 276 -3.96 -4.58 16.26
C ILE A 276 -3.22 -5.74 16.94
N ASN A 277 -2.60 -6.64 16.17
CA ASN A 277 -1.90 -7.82 16.70
C ASN A 277 -0.73 -7.42 17.60
N LEU A 278 0.01 -6.38 17.23
CA LEU A 278 1.06 -5.81 18.08
C LEU A 278 0.49 -5.33 19.42
N ARG A 279 -0.64 -4.62 19.40
CA ARG A 279 -1.28 -4.11 20.63
C ARG A 279 -1.83 -5.22 21.51
N LYS A 280 -2.46 -6.23 20.90
CA LYS A 280 -2.94 -7.43 21.59
C LYS A 280 -1.79 -8.16 22.29
N ALA A 281 -0.63 -8.28 21.63
CA ALA A 281 0.56 -8.89 22.21
C ALA A 281 1.13 -8.07 23.39
N THR A 282 1.24 -6.74 23.24
CA THR A 282 1.71 -5.86 24.31
C THR A 282 0.76 -5.88 25.52
N SER A 283 -0.55 -5.84 25.30
CA SER A 283 -1.56 -5.94 26.37
C SER A 283 -1.44 -7.26 27.13
N LYS A 284 -1.30 -8.39 26.42
CA LYS A 284 -1.08 -9.70 27.04
C LYS A 284 0.20 -9.76 27.86
N SER A 285 1.29 -9.16 27.37
CA SER A 285 2.56 -9.08 28.10
C SER A 285 2.43 -8.29 29.40
N LEU A 286 1.73 -7.16 29.37
CA LEU A 286 1.48 -6.35 30.57
C LEU A 286 0.65 -7.10 31.61
N MET A 287 -0.39 -7.82 31.18
CA MET A 287 -1.22 -8.64 32.07
C MET A 287 -0.43 -9.77 32.74
N ILE A 288 0.45 -10.46 32.00
CA ILE A 288 1.32 -11.50 32.57
C ILE A 288 2.30 -10.88 33.58
N SER A 289 2.86 -9.71 33.28
CA SER A 289 3.77 -9.02 34.21
C SER A 289 3.06 -8.57 35.48
N ALA A 290 1.83 -8.05 35.37
CA ALA A 290 1.01 -7.66 36.52
C ALA A 290 0.58 -8.87 37.36
N GLY A 291 0.24 -10.00 36.74
CA GLY A 291 -0.09 -11.25 37.44
C GLY A 291 1.08 -11.78 38.26
N ARG A 292 2.30 -11.78 37.71
CA ARG A 292 3.52 -12.16 38.45
C ARG A 292 3.80 -11.23 39.63
N LEU A 293 3.63 -9.92 39.44
CA LEU A 293 3.78 -8.95 40.52
C LEU A 293 2.72 -9.10 41.62
N GLY A 294 1.52 -9.62 41.27
CA GLY A 294 0.48 -9.94 42.24
C GLY A 294 0.78 -11.20 43.08
N GLU A 295 1.58 -12.13 42.55
CA GLU A 295 2.08 -13.31 43.29
C GLU A 295 3.31 -12.97 44.16
N ASP A 296 4.15 -12.01 43.74
CA ASP A 296 5.43 -11.68 44.38
C ASP A 296 5.37 -10.51 45.39
N GLY A 297 4.21 -9.91 45.67
CA GLY A 297 4.02 -9.06 46.86
C GLY A 297 4.91 -7.82 47.00
N GLU A 298 5.42 -7.22 45.91
CA GLU A 298 6.18 -5.96 45.98
C GLU A 298 5.55 -4.82 45.17
N THR A 299 5.08 -3.81 45.91
CA THR A 299 4.53 -2.55 45.43
C THR A 299 5.65 -1.63 44.92
N LEU A 300 5.94 -1.63 43.61
CA LEU A 300 6.82 -0.63 43.00
C LEU A 300 6.00 0.41 42.22
N ARG A 301 6.13 1.67 42.69
CA ARG A 301 5.59 2.87 42.04
C ARG A 301 6.09 2.97 40.61
N PHE A 302 5.15 3.23 39.69
CA PHE A 302 5.41 3.52 38.30
C PHE A 302 6.35 4.74 38.13
N THR A 303 7.54 4.49 37.60
CA THR A 303 8.31 5.49 36.85
C THR A 303 8.65 4.94 35.47
N ASP A 304 8.22 5.69 34.46
CA ASP A 304 8.58 5.68 33.04
C ASP A 304 8.35 4.42 32.17
N SER A 305 7.21 4.45 31.50
CA SER A 305 6.91 3.68 30.28
C SER A 305 7.01 4.59 29.03
N SER A 306 8.14 5.27 28.87
CA SER A 306 8.42 6.16 27.74
C SER A 306 9.11 5.47 26.53
N THR A 307 9.27 4.14 26.55
CA THR A 307 10.09 3.43 25.52
C THR A 307 9.38 2.29 24.80
N LEU A 308 8.07 2.41 24.56
CA LEU A 308 7.31 1.51 23.67
C LEU A 308 6.52 2.34 22.65
N TYR A 309 7.28 2.87 21.68
CA TYR A 309 6.75 3.42 20.44
C TYR A 309 6.87 2.39 19.32
#